data_AF-A0A177LN52-F1
#
_entry.id   AF-A0A177LN52-F1
#
_cell.length_a   1.000
_cell.length_b   1.000
_cell.length_c   1.000
_cell.angle_alpha   90.00
_cell.angle_beta   90.00
_cell.angle_gamma   90.00
#
_symmetry.space_group_name_H-M   'P 1'
#
loop_
_entity.id
_entity.type
_entity.pdbx_description
1 polymer ?
#
loop_
_entity_poly.entity_id
_entity_poly.type
_entity_poly.pdbx_seq_one_letter_code
_entity_poly.pdbx_strand_id
1 'polypeptide(L)'
;MRKIIFGGMVALCGFVTANAQCKTVSTLTENFDTWKDIDKCWTAQKGEAMLYASDKKVIFYSMTKPKENMYLVTPKIKAGNYTLSLDVTDNGGETTLEILSIQNASNPKTFTTIAKPVKIGKDKKVFNISLKKDSNLGLKVMLNGVHQAVYLDNLSLKPKK
;
A
#
# COMPACT_ATOMS: atom_id res chain seq x y z
N MET A 1 33.59 17.65 58.97
CA MET A 1 32.26 17.03 59.22
C MET A 1 31.43 17.11 57.95
N ARG A 2 30.95 15.96 57.42
CA ARG A 2 29.71 15.76 56.62
C ARG A 2 29.57 16.62 55.33
N LYS A 3 29.29 16.11 54.12
CA LYS A 3 28.40 15.01 53.70
C LYS A 3 28.76 14.51 52.30
N ILE A 4 28.60 13.20 52.10
CA ILE A 4 28.40 12.54 50.80
C ILE A 4 26.94 12.76 50.41
N ILE A 5 26.63 13.10 49.15
CA ILE A 5 25.35 12.73 48.52
C ILE A 5 25.58 12.33 47.05
N PHE A 6 25.06 11.14 46.76
CA PHE A 6 24.86 10.46 45.49
C PHE A 6 24.00 11.23 44.48
N GLY A 7 24.15 10.89 43.19
CA GLY A 7 23.10 11.06 42.17
C GLY A 7 23.66 11.66 40.88
N GLY A 8 23.50 11.11 39.70
CA GLY A 8 22.81 9.91 39.22
C GLY A 8 23.15 9.82 37.72
N MET A 9 23.19 8.60 37.17
CA MET A 9 23.38 8.39 35.73
C MET A 9 22.27 9.10 34.95
N VAL A 10 22.64 10.08 34.12
CA VAL A 10 21.81 10.50 32.99
C VAL A 10 22.39 9.84 31.75
N ALA A 11 22.00 8.59 31.52
CA ALA A 11 22.06 8.02 30.18
C ALA A 11 20.96 8.72 29.36
N LEU A 12 21.32 9.84 28.74
CA LEU A 12 20.57 10.41 27.62
C LEU A 12 20.71 9.44 26.44
N CYS A 13 19.96 8.33 26.50
CA CYS A 13 19.59 7.58 25.31
C CYS A 13 18.67 8.50 24.52
N GLY A 14 19.29 9.38 23.73
CA GLY A 14 18.61 10.12 22.69
C GLY A 14 17.93 9.09 21.80
N PHE A 15 16.61 9.02 21.90
CA PHE A 15 15.78 8.33 20.93
C PHE A 15 16.10 8.95 19.58
N VAL A 16 16.94 8.27 18.80
CA VAL A 16 17.09 8.55 17.39
C VAL A 16 15.73 8.20 16.80
N THR A 17 14.85 9.20 16.69
CA THR A 17 13.63 9.11 15.90
C THR A 17 14.09 8.88 14.46
N ALA A 18 14.29 7.61 14.13
CA ALA A 18 14.47 7.16 12.78
C ALA A 18 13.18 7.51 12.02
N ASN A 19 13.17 8.69 11.40
CA ASN A 19 12.43 8.89 10.18
C ASN A 19 12.97 7.85 9.21
N ALA A 20 12.37 6.66 9.21
CA ALA A 20 12.67 5.65 8.22
C ALA A 20 12.26 6.25 6.87
N GLN A 21 13.21 6.87 6.19
CA GLN A 21 13.07 7.21 4.78
C GLN A 21 12.77 5.90 4.08
N CYS A 22 11.58 5.80 3.51
CA CYS A 22 11.12 4.61 2.82
C CYS A 22 12.09 4.34 1.67
N LYS A 23 12.94 3.32 1.86
CA LYS A 23 13.99 2.98 0.91
C LYS A 23 13.37 2.39 -0.34
N THR A 24 14.00 2.63 -1.49
CA THR A 24 13.64 1.91 -2.71
C THR A 24 13.93 0.43 -2.53
N VAL A 25 12.93 -0.44 -2.72
CA VAL A 25 13.04 -1.88 -2.55
C VAL A 25 12.99 -2.63 -3.90
N SER A 26 13.54 -3.84 -3.95
CA SER A 26 13.40 -4.76 -5.11
C SER A 26 12.45 -5.92 -4.83
N THR A 27 11.96 -6.05 -3.60
CA THR A 27 11.00 -7.07 -3.18
C THR A 27 10.04 -6.44 -2.19
N LEU A 28 8.80 -6.90 -2.17
CA LEU A 28 7.80 -6.48 -1.20
C LEU A 28 7.02 -7.72 -0.76
N THR A 29 6.79 -7.88 0.54
CA THR A 29 5.93 -8.92 1.08
C THR A 29 5.20 -8.29 2.25
N GLU A 30 3.89 -8.18 2.12
CA GLU A 30 3.03 -7.49 3.07
C GLU A 30 1.71 -8.25 3.20
N ASN A 31 1.39 -8.68 4.42
CA ASN A 31 0.15 -9.37 4.76
C ASN A 31 -0.77 -8.51 5.63
N PHE A 32 -0.38 -7.25 5.88
CA PHE A 32 -1.18 -6.23 6.58
C PHE A 32 -1.66 -6.61 7.99
N ASP A 33 -1.20 -7.74 8.55
CA ASP A 33 -1.62 -8.29 9.85
C ASP A 33 -1.36 -7.32 11.01
N THR A 34 -0.31 -6.50 10.86
CA THR A 34 0.16 -5.56 11.89
C THR A 34 -0.33 -4.13 11.67
N TRP A 35 -0.99 -3.86 10.55
CA TRP A 35 -1.43 -2.53 10.20
C TRP A 35 -2.66 -2.14 11.02
N LYS A 36 -2.50 -1.09 11.84
CA LYS A 36 -3.60 -0.40 12.54
C LYS A 36 -4.13 0.80 11.76
N ASP A 37 -3.25 1.35 10.94
CA ASP A 37 -3.47 2.39 9.96
C ASP A 37 -2.65 2.04 8.71
N ILE A 38 -2.81 2.79 7.63
CA ILE A 38 -1.95 2.65 6.44
C ILE A 38 -0.50 2.95 6.85
N ASP A 39 0.40 1.99 6.62
CA ASP A 39 1.80 2.13 7.01
C ASP A 39 2.42 3.40 6.39
N LYS A 40 3.35 4.03 7.13
CA LYS A 40 3.98 5.31 6.78
C LYS A 40 4.72 5.30 5.43
N CYS A 41 5.11 4.12 4.93
CA CYS A 41 5.77 4.00 3.63
C CYS A 41 4.83 3.72 2.46
N TRP A 42 3.54 3.67 2.76
CA TRP A 42 2.47 3.55 1.80
C TRP A 42 1.68 4.85 1.73
N THR A 43 0.88 5.01 0.68
CA THR A 43 -0.02 6.16 0.57
C THR A 43 -1.39 5.68 0.13
N ALA A 44 -2.40 6.09 0.89
CA ALA A 44 -3.79 5.94 0.55
C ALA A 44 -4.28 7.20 -0.16
N GLN A 45 -4.77 7.06 -1.38
CA GLN A 45 -5.44 8.14 -2.10
C GLN A 45 -6.87 7.74 -2.35
N LYS A 46 -7.78 8.53 -1.81
CA LYS A 46 -9.22 8.31 -1.87
C LYS A 46 -9.89 9.66 -2.00
N GLY A 47 -11.01 9.71 -2.72
CA GLY A 47 -11.90 10.87 -2.69
C GLY A 47 -12.74 10.83 -1.42
N GLU A 48 -14.05 10.86 -1.59
CA GLU A 48 -15.02 10.69 -0.51
C GLU A 48 -15.17 9.23 -0.07
N ALA A 49 -14.72 8.28 -0.89
CA ALA A 49 -14.64 6.87 -0.51
C ALA A 49 -13.63 6.61 0.62
N MET A 50 -13.70 5.41 1.20
CA MET A 50 -12.84 4.99 2.31
C MET A 50 -11.77 4.00 1.82
N LEU A 51 -10.53 4.23 2.26
CA LEU A 51 -9.38 3.35 2.07
C LEU A 51 -8.61 3.34 3.37
N TYR A 52 -8.55 2.18 4.03
CA TYR A 52 -8.03 2.05 5.38
C TYR A 52 -7.54 0.61 5.63
N ALA A 53 -6.78 0.42 6.71
CA ALA A 53 -6.40 -0.90 7.18
C ALA A 53 -7.27 -1.29 8.38
N SER A 54 -7.84 -2.49 8.36
CA SER A 54 -8.60 -3.08 9.47
C SER A 54 -8.67 -4.58 9.28
N ASP A 55 -8.89 -5.32 10.36
CA ASP A 55 -9.14 -6.77 10.32
C ASP A 55 -8.07 -7.54 9.51
N LYS A 56 -6.82 -7.09 9.67
CA LYS A 56 -5.61 -7.64 9.04
C LYS A 56 -5.61 -7.53 7.50
N LYS A 57 -6.31 -6.54 6.95
CA LYS A 57 -6.44 -6.32 5.49
C LYS A 57 -6.45 -4.83 5.18
N VAL A 58 -6.22 -4.49 3.91
CA VAL A 58 -6.58 -3.17 3.38
C VAL A 58 -7.97 -3.23 2.77
N ILE A 59 -8.82 -2.29 3.16
CA ILE A 59 -10.23 -2.22 2.76
C ILE A 59 -10.45 -0.97 1.92
N PHE A 60 -11.00 -1.16 0.72
CA PHE A 60 -11.52 -0.12 -0.15
C PHE A 60 -13.04 -0.17 -0.06
N TYR A 61 -13.70 0.93 0.26
CA TYR A 61 -15.13 0.93 0.55
C TYR A 61 -15.81 2.19 0.02
N SER A 62 -16.80 2.01 -0.85
CA SER A 62 -17.42 3.11 -1.58
C SER A 62 -18.39 3.93 -0.74
N MET A 63 -18.87 3.44 0.41
CA MET A 63 -19.96 4.08 1.17
C MET A 63 -21.10 4.48 0.21
N THR A 64 -21.33 5.78 -0.01
CA THR A 64 -22.36 6.32 -0.91
C THR A 64 -21.78 6.89 -2.22
N LYS A 65 -20.49 6.67 -2.51
CA LYS A 65 -19.73 7.29 -3.60
C LYS A 65 -19.05 6.23 -4.48
N PRO A 66 -19.85 5.50 -5.29
CA PRO A 66 -19.30 4.56 -6.25
C PRO A 66 -18.54 5.27 -7.37
N LYS A 67 -17.75 4.50 -8.11
CA LYS A 67 -16.96 4.92 -9.28
C LYS A 67 -15.85 5.93 -8.97
N GLU A 68 -15.56 6.15 -7.70
CA GLU A 68 -14.34 6.84 -7.31
C GLU A 68 -13.13 5.95 -7.52
N ASN A 69 -12.05 6.56 -8.02
CA ASN A 69 -10.77 5.89 -8.10
C ASN A 69 -10.09 5.96 -6.73
N MET A 70 -9.80 4.80 -6.16
CA MET A 70 -9.02 4.69 -4.93
C MET A 70 -7.69 4.01 -5.24
N TYR A 71 -6.62 4.50 -4.64
CA TYR A 71 -5.26 4.04 -4.89
C TYR A 71 -4.57 3.70 -3.58
N LEU A 72 -4.12 2.45 -3.45
CA LEU A 72 -3.08 2.10 -2.48
C LEU A 72 -1.74 2.13 -3.19
N VAL A 73 -0.84 2.99 -2.73
CA VAL A 73 0.47 3.22 -3.35
C VAL A 73 1.55 2.61 -2.47
N THR A 74 2.37 1.73 -3.06
CA THR A 74 3.48 1.04 -2.37
C THR A 74 4.63 2.01 -2.05
N PRO A 75 5.64 1.59 -1.26
CA PRO A 75 6.95 2.20 -1.28
C PRO A 75 7.56 2.20 -2.70
N LYS A 76 8.61 2.99 -2.91
CA LYS A 76 9.29 3.03 -4.21
C LYS A 76 9.94 1.68 -4.52
N ILE A 77 9.74 1.18 -5.74
CA ILE A 77 10.28 -0.09 -6.23
C ILE A 77 11.35 0.21 -7.28
N LYS A 78 12.45 -0.56 -7.28
CA LYS A 78 13.50 -0.45 -8.31
C LYS A 78 12.96 -0.78 -9.71
N ALA A 79 13.54 -0.19 -10.75
CA ALA A 79 13.31 -0.61 -12.12
C ALA A 79 13.56 -2.12 -12.30
N GLY A 80 12.77 -2.79 -13.13
CA GLY A 80 12.90 -4.23 -13.36
C GLY A 80 11.61 -4.93 -13.76
N ASN A 81 11.70 -6.24 -13.97
CA ASN A 81 10.57 -7.12 -14.27
C ASN A 81 10.20 -7.91 -13.01
N TYR A 82 8.90 -8.00 -12.74
CA TYR A 82 8.39 -8.57 -11.49
C TYR A 82 7.19 -9.48 -11.71
N THR A 83 7.02 -10.40 -10.77
CA THR A 83 5.74 -11.06 -10.51
C THR A 83 5.13 -10.42 -9.26
N LEU A 84 4.00 -9.77 -9.43
CA LEU A 84 3.14 -9.27 -8.37
C LEU A 84 2.03 -10.29 -8.12
N SER A 85 1.82 -10.68 -6.88
CA SER A 85 0.65 -11.47 -6.49
C SER A 85 0.00 -10.88 -5.25
N LEU A 86 -1.31 -10.97 -5.16
CA LEU A 86 -2.08 -10.54 -4.00
C LEU A 86 -3.39 -11.31 -3.93
N ASP A 87 -3.91 -11.45 -2.72
CA ASP A 87 -5.27 -11.91 -2.51
C ASP A 87 -6.18 -10.68 -2.52
N VAL A 88 -7.20 -10.69 -3.36
CA VAL A 88 -8.14 -9.58 -3.47
C VAL A 88 -9.54 -10.14 -3.64
N THR A 89 -10.45 -9.70 -2.78
CA THR A 89 -11.84 -10.17 -2.75
C THR A 89 -12.81 -9.00 -2.65
N ASP A 90 -14.06 -9.23 -3.04
CA ASP A 90 -15.14 -8.25 -2.85
C ASP A 90 -16.35 -8.85 -2.13
N ASN A 91 -17.24 -7.97 -1.69
CA ASN A 91 -18.53 -8.35 -1.10
C ASN A 91 -19.66 -8.47 -2.15
N GLY A 92 -19.33 -8.63 -3.43
CA GLY A 92 -20.26 -8.69 -4.55
C GLY A 92 -20.29 -7.43 -5.42
N GLY A 93 -21.06 -7.48 -6.51
CA GLY A 93 -21.17 -6.41 -7.51
C GLY A 93 -20.05 -6.41 -8.55
N GLU A 94 -19.89 -5.29 -9.27
CA GLU A 94 -18.82 -5.13 -10.26
C GLU A 94 -17.69 -4.26 -9.69
N THR A 95 -16.52 -4.85 -9.53
CA THR A 95 -15.30 -4.22 -9.02
C THR A 95 -14.13 -4.52 -9.95
N THR A 96 -13.14 -3.62 -10.00
CA THR A 96 -11.92 -3.86 -10.78
C THR A 96 -10.67 -3.46 -10.03
N LEU A 97 -9.57 -4.16 -10.33
CA LEU A 97 -8.21 -3.86 -9.91
C LEU A 97 -7.36 -3.54 -11.14
N GLU A 98 -6.67 -2.40 -11.12
CA GLU A 98 -5.73 -1.96 -12.13
C GLU A 98 -4.36 -1.69 -11.49
N ILE A 99 -3.28 -2.06 -12.18
CA ILE A 99 -1.91 -1.84 -11.67
C ILE A 99 -1.26 -0.70 -12.43
N LEU A 100 -0.75 0.27 -11.66
CA LEU A 100 -0.14 1.49 -12.17
C LEU A 100 1.33 1.59 -11.77
N SER A 101 2.15 2.19 -12.63
CA SER A 101 3.45 2.77 -12.27
C SER A 101 3.24 4.25 -11.93
N ILE A 102 3.77 4.70 -10.79
CA ILE A 102 3.59 6.05 -10.28
C ILE A 102 4.96 6.68 -10.01
N GLN A 103 5.21 7.86 -10.62
CA GLN A 103 6.45 8.60 -10.41
C GLN A 103 6.37 9.57 -9.24
N ASN A 104 5.18 10.15 -9.03
CA ASN A 104 4.90 11.06 -7.94
C ASN A 104 3.47 10.81 -7.47
N ALA A 105 3.32 10.24 -6.28
CA ALA A 105 2.01 9.95 -5.71
C ALA A 105 1.13 11.21 -5.65
N SER A 106 1.68 12.37 -5.30
CA SER A 106 0.92 13.63 -5.23
C SER A 106 0.50 14.21 -6.60
N ASN A 107 0.92 13.62 -7.73
CA ASN A 107 0.54 14.07 -9.06
C ASN A 107 -0.06 12.94 -9.90
N PRO A 108 -1.40 12.86 -10.00
CA PRO A 108 -2.11 11.83 -10.76
C PRO A 108 -1.73 11.76 -12.25
N LYS A 109 -1.23 12.85 -12.85
CA LYS A 109 -0.76 12.85 -14.25
C LYS A 109 0.44 11.94 -14.48
N THR A 110 1.11 11.52 -13.41
CA THR A 110 2.27 10.61 -13.49
C THR A 110 1.89 9.14 -13.45
N PHE A 111 0.60 8.82 -13.35
CA PHE A 111 0.11 7.47 -13.16
C PHE A 111 -0.02 6.82 -14.53
N THR A 112 0.66 5.70 -14.74
CA THR A 112 0.66 4.98 -16.02
C THR A 112 0.22 3.56 -15.79
N THR A 113 -0.80 3.11 -16.53
CA THR A 113 -1.26 1.72 -16.49
C THR A 113 -0.16 0.78 -16.99
N ILE A 114 0.18 -0.22 -16.17
CA ILE A 114 1.14 -1.27 -16.50
C ILE A 114 0.52 -2.67 -16.46
N ALA A 115 -0.65 -2.82 -15.84
CA ALA A 115 -1.55 -3.95 -16.07
C ALA A 115 -2.98 -3.44 -16.18
N LYS A 116 -3.69 -3.85 -17.23
CA LYS A 116 -5.07 -3.42 -17.50
C LYS A 116 -6.01 -3.81 -16.35
N PRO A 117 -7.13 -3.09 -16.16
CA PRO A 117 -8.13 -3.45 -15.18
C PRO A 117 -8.60 -4.90 -15.33
N VAL A 118 -8.66 -5.63 -14.22
CA VAL A 118 -9.23 -6.97 -14.13
C VAL A 118 -10.37 -6.98 -13.13
N LYS A 119 -11.39 -7.81 -13.38
CA LYS A 119 -12.48 -8.00 -12.43
C LYS A 119 -11.96 -8.67 -11.15
N ILE A 120 -12.35 -8.14 -9.99
CA ILE A 120 -12.07 -8.79 -8.71
C ILE A 120 -13.13 -9.88 -8.48
N GLY A 121 -12.68 -11.01 -7.94
CA GLY A 121 -13.50 -12.15 -7.58
C GLY A 121 -13.05 -12.68 -6.23
N LYS A 122 -13.23 -13.96 -5.93
CA LYS A 122 -12.72 -14.59 -4.69
C LYS A 122 -11.42 -15.36 -4.95
N ASP A 123 -10.48 -14.73 -5.64
CA ASP A 123 -9.30 -15.39 -6.19
C ASP A 123 -8.03 -14.57 -6.05
N LYS A 124 -6.91 -15.29 -5.92
CA LYS A 124 -5.58 -14.70 -5.95
C LYS A 124 -5.29 -14.14 -7.34
N LYS A 125 -4.85 -12.88 -7.42
CA LYS A 125 -4.44 -12.25 -8.67
C LYS A 125 -2.92 -12.30 -8.82
N VAL A 126 -2.46 -12.58 -10.03
CA VAL A 126 -1.04 -12.61 -10.38
C VAL A 126 -0.81 -11.78 -11.63
N PHE A 127 0.13 -10.84 -11.56
CA PHE A 127 0.49 -9.94 -12.65
C PHE A 127 1.99 -10.05 -12.93
N ASN A 128 2.33 -10.09 -14.22
CA ASN A 128 3.69 -9.91 -14.69
C ASN A 128 3.84 -8.46 -15.13
N ILE A 129 4.63 -7.69 -14.40
CA ILE A 129 4.75 -6.23 -14.61
C ILE A 129 6.20 -5.84 -14.89
N SER A 130 6.38 -4.71 -15.57
CA SER A 130 7.69 -4.14 -15.88
C SER A 130 7.73 -2.67 -15.47
N LEU A 131 8.75 -2.29 -14.72
CA LEU A 131 9.03 -0.92 -14.31
C LEU A 131 10.24 -0.41 -15.08
N LYS A 132 10.03 0.57 -15.96
CA LYS A 132 11.10 1.17 -16.78
C LYS A 132 12.09 2.02 -15.97
N LYS A 133 11.68 2.48 -14.80
CA LYS A 133 12.46 3.29 -13.86
C LYS A 133 11.96 3.05 -12.44
N ASP A 134 12.74 3.48 -11.45
CA ASP A 134 12.34 3.41 -10.05
C ASP A 134 11.03 4.17 -9.82
N SER A 135 10.00 3.45 -9.37
CA SER A 135 8.62 3.93 -9.33
C SER A 135 7.86 3.31 -8.16
N ASN A 136 6.85 3.98 -7.65
CA ASN A 136 5.86 3.32 -6.80
C ASN A 136 4.92 2.48 -7.67
N LEU A 137 4.33 1.43 -7.08
CA LEU A 137 3.20 0.73 -7.67
C LEU A 137 1.91 1.29 -7.09
N GLY A 138 0.94 1.56 -7.96
CA GLY A 138 -0.42 1.93 -7.57
C GLY A 138 -1.37 0.76 -7.78
N LEU A 139 -2.10 0.39 -6.74
CA LEU A 139 -3.21 -0.54 -6.80
C LEU A 139 -4.48 0.30 -6.89
N LYS A 140 -4.97 0.49 -8.11
CA LYS A 140 -6.18 1.27 -8.36
C LYS A 140 -7.37 0.33 -8.30
N VAL A 141 -8.27 0.59 -7.35
CA VAL A 141 -9.50 -0.18 -7.18
C VAL A 141 -10.67 0.72 -7.51
N MET A 142 -11.60 0.21 -8.31
CA MET A 142 -12.85 0.88 -8.65
C MET A 142 -14.04 0.01 -8.22
N LEU A 143 -14.98 0.63 -7.52
CA LEU A 143 -16.19 0.00 -6.98
C LEU A 143 -17.40 0.64 -7.66
N ASN A 144 -18.19 -0.12 -8.39
CA ASN A 144 -19.32 0.45 -9.16
C ASN A 144 -20.63 0.57 -8.34
N GLY A 145 -20.70 -0.03 -7.15
CA GLY A 145 -21.89 -0.04 -6.29
C GLY A 145 -21.73 0.76 -5.00
N VAL A 146 -22.86 1.17 -4.42
CA VAL A 146 -22.99 1.73 -3.06
C VAL A 146 -22.82 0.60 -2.04
N HIS A 147 -22.18 0.87 -0.91
CA HIS A 147 -21.85 -0.10 0.14
C HIS A 147 -21.07 -1.34 -0.36
N GLN A 148 -20.31 -1.15 -1.43
CA GLN A 148 -19.44 -2.18 -1.97
C GLN A 148 -18.07 -2.06 -1.30
N ALA A 149 -17.43 -3.20 -1.04
CA ALA A 149 -16.12 -3.28 -0.42
C ALA A 149 -15.20 -4.23 -1.20
N VAL A 150 -13.92 -3.87 -1.27
CA VAL A 150 -12.83 -4.73 -1.71
C VAL A 150 -11.84 -4.89 -0.57
N TYR A 151 -11.40 -6.12 -0.35
CA TYR A 151 -10.44 -6.50 0.69
C TYR A 151 -9.17 -7.01 0.03
N LEU A 152 -8.03 -6.48 0.45
CA LEU A 152 -6.72 -6.80 -0.10
C LEU A 152 -5.82 -7.36 0.99
N ASP A 153 -5.12 -8.46 0.66
CA ASP A 153 -4.22 -9.16 1.55
C ASP A 153 -3.06 -9.85 0.79
N ASN A 154 -2.06 -10.35 1.52
CA ASN A 154 -0.97 -11.21 1.04
C ASN A 154 -0.26 -10.69 -0.22
N LEU A 155 0.04 -9.39 -0.24
CA LEU A 155 0.77 -8.76 -1.34
C LEU A 155 2.21 -9.23 -1.37
N SER A 156 2.65 -9.72 -2.51
CA SER A 156 4.03 -10.16 -2.75
C SER A 156 4.50 -9.67 -4.11
N LEU A 157 5.62 -8.95 -4.14
CA LEU A 157 6.34 -8.54 -5.33
C LEU A 157 7.72 -9.20 -5.34
N LYS A 158 7.99 -9.99 -6.38
CA LYS A 158 9.27 -10.70 -6.54
C LYS A 158 9.90 -10.39 -7.90
N PRO A 159 11.20 -10.09 -7.98
CA PRO A 159 11.90 -9.97 -9.26
C PRO A 159 11.75 -11.25 -10.08
N LYS A 160 11.56 -11.09 -11.38
CA LYS A 160 11.72 -12.20 -12.33
C LYS A 160 13.20 -12.43 -12.58
N LYS A 161 13.60 -13.70 -12.54
CA LYS A 161 14.93 -14.14 -13.00
C LYS A 161 15.01 -14.08 -14.52
#